data_AF-A0A924RLU3-F1
#
_entry.id   AF-A0A924RLU3-F1
#
_cell.length_a   1.000
_cell.length_b   1.000
_cell.length_c   1.000
_cell.angle_alpha   90.00
_cell.angle_beta   90.00
_cell.angle_gamma   90.00
#
_symmetry.space_group_name_H-M   'P 1'
#
loop_
_entity.id
_entity.type
_entity.pdbx_description
1 polymer ?
#
loop_
_entity_poly.entity_id
_entity_poly.type
_entity_poly.pdbx_seq_one_letter_code
_entity_poly.pdbx_strand_id
1 'polypeptide(L)'
;MLTQELDLEIEDKKQLYAYQQVDIDAIFERIDNAPQNHHLLYQLPTGGGKTVIFSEIVRRYLSQHNKKVVVLTHRIELCKQTSKMLKGFGVKNKII
;
A
#
# COMPACT_ATOMS: atom_id res chain seq x y z
N MET A 1 -0.39 20.56 -36.01
CA MET A 1 -1.16 19.31 -35.80
C MET A 1 -0.40 18.50 -34.77
N LEU A 2 -1.13 17.97 -33.79
CA LEU A 2 -0.65 17.43 -32.52
C LEU A 2 0.40 16.33 -32.68
N THR A 3 1.54 16.49 -31.99
CA THR A 3 2.31 15.38 -31.42
C THR A 3 2.41 15.63 -29.92
N GLN A 4 1.28 15.47 -29.25
CA GLN A 4 1.21 15.21 -27.81
C GLN A 4 0.70 13.78 -27.70
N GLU A 5 1.56 12.88 -27.24
CA GLU A 5 1.34 11.50 -26.75
C GLU A 5 2.70 10.80 -26.93
N LEU A 6 3.43 10.35 -25.91
CA LEU A 6 2.99 9.70 -24.70
C LEU A 6 4.18 9.68 -23.71
N ASP A 7 4.28 10.65 -22.81
CA ASP A 7 5.15 10.53 -21.62
C ASP A 7 4.49 9.52 -20.68
N LEU A 8 4.59 8.22 -21.01
CA LEU A 8 4.52 7.19 -20.00
C LEU A 8 5.76 7.39 -19.13
N GLU A 9 5.61 8.18 -18.06
CA GLU A 9 6.49 8.09 -16.91
C GLU A 9 6.46 6.61 -16.50
N ILE A 10 7.48 5.85 -16.91
CA ILE A 10 7.78 4.54 -16.37
C ILE A 10 8.22 4.85 -14.93
N GLU A 11 7.23 4.98 -14.04
CA GLU A 11 7.45 5.13 -12.62
C GLU A 11 8.13 3.84 -12.18
N ASP A 12 9.46 3.90 -12.02
CA ASP A 12 10.30 2.76 -11.70
C ASP A 12 9.68 2.04 -10.51
N LYS A 13 9.21 0.80 -10.72
CA LYS A 13 8.47 0.07 -9.70
C LYS A 13 9.34 0.01 -8.45
N LYS A 14 8.93 0.71 -7.40
CA LYS A 14 9.66 0.76 -6.13
C LYS A 14 9.91 -0.66 -5.65
N GLN A 15 11.17 -1.08 -5.67
CA GLN A 15 11.59 -2.35 -5.11
C GLN A 15 11.59 -2.26 -3.59
N LEU A 16 11.13 -3.32 -2.93
CA LEU A 16 11.08 -3.41 -1.48
C LEU A 16 12.48 -3.75 -0.96
N TYR A 17 12.86 -3.11 0.15
CA TYR A 17 14.04 -3.55 0.90
C TYR A 17 13.78 -4.92 1.55
N ALA A 18 14.84 -5.68 1.81
CA ALA A 18 14.72 -7.02 2.40
C ALA A 18 13.90 -7.03 3.71
N TYR A 19 14.12 -6.08 4.62
CA TYR A 19 13.36 -5.98 5.86
C TYR A 19 11.86 -5.74 5.60
N GLN A 20 11.52 -4.91 4.60
CA GLN A 20 10.13 -4.63 4.26
C GLN A 20 9.43 -5.89 3.76
N GLN A 21 10.12 -6.68 2.94
CA GLN A 21 9.61 -7.96 2.45
C GLN A 21 9.35 -8.92 3.61
N VAL A 22 10.31 -9.07 4.52
CA VAL A 22 10.18 -9.91 5.72
C VAL A 22 9.00 -9.47 6.60
N ASP A 23 8.87 -8.16 6.86
CA ASP A 23 7.79 -7.62 7.67
C ASP A 23 6.42 -7.87 7.02
N ILE A 24 6.32 -7.66 5.70
CA ILE A 24 5.09 -7.92 4.94
C ILE A 24 4.72 -9.40 4.98
N ASP A 25 5.69 -10.29 4.76
CA ASP A 25 5.44 -11.73 4.78
C ASP A 25 4.95 -12.20 6.16
N ALA A 26 5.55 -11.71 7.24
CA ALA A 26 5.11 -12.00 8.61
C ALA A 26 3.68 -11.47 8.89
N ILE A 27 3.34 -10.28 8.38
CA ILE A 27 1.98 -9.73 8.50
C ILE A 27 0.96 -10.62 7.79
N PHE A 28 1.25 -11.07 6.56
CA PHE A 28 0.33 -11.92 5.79
C PHE A 28 0.22 -13.32 6.40
N GLU A 29 1.31 -13.92 6.84
CA GLU A 29 1.27 -15.20 7.57
C GLU A 29 0.33 -15.10 8.77
N ARG A 30 0.38 -13.98 9.51
CA ARG A 30 -0.49 -13.77 10.66
C ARG A 30 -1.95 -13.55 10.24
N ILE A 31 -2.21 -12.72 9.24
CA ILE A 31 -3.57 -12.41 8.76
C ILE A 31 -4.27 -13.65 8.22
N ASP A 32 -3.58 -14.47 7.43
CA ASP A 32 -4.16 -15.60 6.71
C ASP A 32 -4.50 -16.77 7.63
N ASN A 33 -3.77 -16.90 8.75
CA ASN A 33 -3.94 -17.99 9.72
C ASN A 33 -4.68 -17.55 10.99
N ALA A 34 -5.13 -16.30 11.08
CA ALA A 34 -5.83 -15.79 12.25
C ALA A 34 -7.35 -15.95 12.17
N PRO A 35 -8.07 -15.99 13.32
CA PRO A 35 -9.52 -15.97 13.33
C PRO A 35 -10.06 -14.66 12.73
N GLN A 36 -11.33 -14.68 12.28
CA GLN A 36 -11.95 -13.56 11.55
C GLN A 36 -11.90 -12.19 12.26
N ASN A 37 -11.90 -12.18 13.60
CA ASN A 37 -11.87 -10.96 14.43
C ASN A 37 -10.46 -10.67 14.99
N HIS A 38 -9.42 -10.96 14.22
CA HIS A 38 -8.06 -10.70 14.64
C HIS A 38 -7.67 -9.22 14.47
N HIS A 39 -7.06 -8.66 15.52
CA HIS A 39 -6.56 -7.28 15.51
C HIS A 39 -5.03 -7.31 15.53
N LEU A 40 -4.42 -6.90 14.41
CA LEU A 40 -2.97 -6.86 14.25
C LEU A 40 -2.46 -5.41 14.42
N LEU A 41 -1.46 -5.23 15.28
CA LEU A 41 -0.72 -3.97 15.41
C LEU A 41 0.68 -4.14 14.83
N TYR A 42 0.97 -3.38 13.79
CA TYR A 42 2.31 -3.29 13.21
C TYR A 42 2.93 -1.93 13.52
N GLN A 43 4.20 -1.94 13.93
CA GLN A 43 4.93 -0.73 14.32
C GLN A 43 6.24 -0.64 13.56
N LEU A 44 6.56 0.57 13.11
CA LEU A 44 7.80 0.87 12.40
C LEU A 44 8.20 2.32 12.71
N PRO A 45 9.50 2.63 12.93
CA PRO A 45 9.95 3.99 13.23
C PRO A 45 9.68 4.97 12.08
N THR A 46 9.74 6.27 12.36
CA THR A 46 9.72 7.31 11.32
C THR A 46 10.90 7.11 10.37
N GLY A 47 10.71 7.43 9.08
CA GLY A 47 11.72 7.15 8.06
C GLY A 47 11.84 5.67 7.62
N GLY A 48 11.30 4.71 8.38
CA GLY A 48 11.39 3.27 8.05
C GLY A 48 10.58 2.81 6.83
N GLY A 49 9.99 3.71 6.05
CA GLY A 49 9.22 3.34 4.86
C GLY A 49 7.80 2.83 5.15
N LYS A 50 7.16 3.30 6.25
CA LYS A 50 5.79 2.92 6.63
C LYS A 50 4.81 2.99 5.46
N THR A 51 4.86 4.06 4.66
CA THR A 51 3.94 4.25 3.53
C THR A 51 4.20 3.27 2.39
N VAL A 52 5.44 2.81 2.19
CA VAL A 52 5.78 1.78 1.20
C VAL A 52 5.21 0.43 1.63
N ILE A 53 5.52 -0.01 2.86
CA ILE A 53 4.99 -1.25 3.43
C ILE A 53 3.45 -1.23 3.42
N PHE A 54 2.87 -0.12 3.87
CA PHE A 54 1.44 0.08 3.86
C PHE A 54 0.82 -0.11 2.46
N SER A 55 1.35 0.56 1.43
CA SER A 55 0.82 0.43 0.07
C SER A 55 0.91 -0.99 -0.46
N GLU A 56 2.00 -1.68 -0.16
CA GLU A 56 2.19 -3.06 -0.58
C GLU A 56 1.25 -4.03 0.14
N ILE A 57 0.99 -3.82 1.45
CA ILE A 57 -0.04 -4.58 2.18
C ILE A 57 -1.40 -4.42 1.50
N VAL A 58 -1.80 -3.19 1.17
CA VAL A 58 -3.08 -2.96 0.48
C VAL A 58 -3.11 -3.65 -0.89
N ARG A 59 -2.04 -3.50 -1.69
CA ARG A 59 -1.93 -4.12 -3.02
C ARG A 59 -2.05 -5.63 -2.96
N ARG A 60 -1.25 -6.27 -2.10
CA ARG A 60 -1.21 -7.72 -1.92
C ARG A 60 -2.53 -8.24 -1.37
N TYR A 61 -3.12 -7.57 -0.38
CA TYR A 61 -4.40 -7.97 0.22
C TYR A 61 -5.53 -7.96 -0.82
N LEU A 62 -5.63 -6.91 -1.63
CA LEU A 62 -6.62 -6.84 -2.71
C LEU A 62 -6.39 -7.88 -3.81
N SER A 63 -5.14 -8.30 -4.05
CA SER A 63 -4.84 -9.34 -5.05
C SER A 63 -5.10 -10.77 -4.56
N GLN A 64 -4.92 -11.03 -3.26
CA GLN A 64 -5.03 -12.36 -2.66
C GLN A 64 -6.41 -12.63 -2.07
N HIS A 65 -7.15 -11.57 -1.72
CA HIS A 65 -8.47 -11.68 -1.12
C HIS A 65 -9.50 -10.90 -1.93
N ASN A 66 -10.66 -11.52 -2.16
CA ASN A 66 -11.82 -10.84 -2.77
C ASN A 66 -12.56 -9.97 -1.73
N LYS A 67 -11.85 -8.99 -1.17
CA LYS A 67 -12.34 -8.08 -0.11
C LYS A 67 -12.00 -6.63 -0.44
N LYS A 68 -12.56 -5.71 0.34
CA LYS A 68 -12.25 -4.27 0.27
C LYS A 68 -11.35 -3.87 1.42
N VAL A 69 -10.50 -2.87 1.19
CA VAL A 69 -9.65 -2.25 2.22
C VAL A 69 -10.14 -0.83 2.47
N VAL A 70 -10.27 -0.46 3.75
CA VAL A 70 -10.55 0.90 4.18
C VAL A 70 -9.33 1.45 4.92
N VAL A 71 -8.92 2.66 4.53
CA VAL A 71 -7.76 3.34 5.10
C VAL A 71 -8.27 4.57 5.82
N LEU A 72 -7.99 4.67 7.12
CA LEU A 72 -8.45 5.77 7.96
C LEU A 72 -7.25 6.64 8.36
N THR A 73 -7.37 7.95 8.13
CA THR A 73 -6.39 8.92 8.63
C THR A 73 -7.12 10.15 9.17
N HIS A 74 -6.52 10.82 10.14
CA HIS A 74 -7.11 12.02 10.75
C HIS A 74 -6.90 13.30 9.91
N ARG A 75 -5.88 13.33 9.05
CA ARG A 75 -5.44 14.56 8.36
C ARG A 75 -5.70 14.45 6.86
N ILE A 76 -6.39 15.43 6.29
CA ILE A 76 -6.73 15.43 4.86
C ILE A 76 -5.49 15.42 3.95
N GLU A 77 -4.40 16.04 4.37
CA GLU A 77 -3.14 16.03 3.62
C GLU A 77 -2.56 14.61 3.55
N LEU A 78 -2.66 13.86 4.65
CA LEU A 78 -2.20 12.47 4.70
C LEU A 78 -3.09 11.57 3.84
N CYS A 79 -4.40 11.80 3.80
CA CYS A 79 -5.30 11.11 2.85
C CYS A 79 -4.84 11.30 1.40
N LYS A 80 -4.54 12.55 1.00
CA LYS A 80 -4.07 12.87 -0.36
C LYS A 80 -2.72 12.22 -0.67
N GLN A 81 -1.77 12.28 0.26
CA GLN A 81 -0.45 11.64 0.10
C GLN A 81 -0.57 10.12 -0.01
N THR A 82 -1.41 9.50 0.83
CA THR A 82 -1.64 8.05 0.81
C THR A 82 -2.28 7.61 -0.51
N SER A 83 -3.28 8.36 -1.00
CA SER A 83 -3.90 8.09 -2.30
C SER A 83 -2.89 8.15 -3.45
N LYS A 84 -1.98 9.14 -3.46
CA LYS A 84 -0.90 9.23 -4.46
C LYS A 84 0.04 8.03 -4.38
N MET A 85 0.45 7.65 -3.17
CA MET A 85 1.32 6.49 -2.97
C MET A 85 0.66 5.19 -3.42
N LEU A 86 -0.62 4.96 -3.11
CA LEU A 86 -1.35 3.79 -3.59
C LEU A 86 -1.43 3.75 -5.12
N LYS A 87 -1.65 4.89 -5.78
CA LYS A 87 -1.66 4.98 -7.25
C LYS A 87 -0.32 4.57 -7.86
N GLY A 88 0.79 5.02 -7.29
CA GLY A 88 2.14 4.61 -7.75
C GLY A 88 2.43 3.11 -7.58
N PHE A 89 1.71 2.42 -6.70
CA PHE A 89 1.75 0.95 -6.56
C PHE A 89 0.69 0.24 -7.43
N GLY A 90 0.01 0.96 -8.32
CA GLY A 90 -1.06 0.43 -9.17
C GLY A 90 -2.38 0.15 -8.45
N VAL A 91 -2.55 0.63 -7.21
CA VAL A 91 -3.76 0.41 -6.41
C VAL A 91 -4.77 1.51 -6.68
N LYS A 92 -5.83 1.17 -7.42
CA LYS A 92 -7.00 2.04 -7.63
C LYS A 92 -7.70 2.29 -6.30
N ASN A 93 -7.90 3.56 -5.95
CA ASN A 93 -8.51 3.95 -4.69
C ASN A 93 -9.36 5.23 -4.86
N LYS A 94 -10.28 5.47 -3.91
CA LYS A 94 -11.13 6.65 -3.83
C LYS A 94 -10.97 7.31 -2.46
N ILE A 95 -10.72 8.62 -2.45
CA ILE A 95 -10.81 9.43 -1.23
C ILE A 95 -12.28 9.79 -1.02
N ILE A 96 -12.76 9.65 0.21
CA ILE A 96 -14.13 9.98 0.64
C ILE A 96 -14.04 11.17 1.60
#